data_AF-A0A3D0G4X7-F1
#
_entry.id   AF-A0A3D0G4X7-F1
#
_cell.length_a   1.000
_cell.length_b   1.000
_cell.length_c   1.000
_cell.angle_alpha   90.00
_cell.angle_beta   90.00
_cell.angle_gamma   90.00
#
_symmetry.space_group_name_H-M   'P 1'
#
loop_
_entity.id
_entity.type
_entity.pdbx_description
1 polymer ?
#
loop_
_entity_poly.entity_id
_entity_poly.type
_entity_poly.pdbx_seq_one_letter_code
_entity_poly.pdbx_strand_id
1 'polypeptide(L)'
;MEIRDFTGCFIVDGRETDRTELRVLVTQGGGETHGSGSFRVPPAMIGIEAAGPLTFRCMDGEEITLAVREFDMTNGLAYFLTVGVVPEARKENVPEVRGAEAAKRA
;
A
#
# COMPACT_ATOMS: atom_id res chain seq x y z
N MET A 1 -0.41 15.94 8.59
CA MET A 1 -0.88 15.06 7.50
C MET A 1 0.34 14.61 6.74
N GLU A 2 0.49 13.30 6.55
CA GLU A 2 1.69 12.64 6.01
C GLU A 2 1.26 11.71 4.87
N ILE A 3 2.10 11.51 3.85
CA ILE A 3 1.86 10.50 2.81
C ILE A 3 2.83 9.34 3.04
N ARG A 4 2.29 8.12 3.07
CA ARG A 4 3.05 6.87 3.15
C ARG A 4 2.79 6.02 1.92
N ASP A 5 3.86 5.61 1.28
CA ASP A 5 3.82 4.72 0.12
C ASP A 5 4.24 3.32 0.55
N PHE A 6 3.41 2.33 0.22
CA PHE A 6 3.65 0.93 0.49
C PHE A 6 3.71 0.17 -0.82
N THR A 7 4.50 -0.91 -0.84
CA THR A 7 4.48 -1.87 -1.92
C THR A 7 4.07 -3.23 -1.36
N GLY A 8 3.24 -3.96 -2.09
CA GLY A 8 2.64 -5.19 -1.58
C GLY A 8 1.61 -5.78 -2.52
N CYS A 9 0.70 -6.57 -1.98
CA CYS A 9 -0.41 -7.20 -2.71
C CYS A 9 -1.68 -7.19 -1.87
N PHE A 10 -2.84 -7.31 -2.54
CA PHE A 10 -4.10 -7.54 -1.85
C PHE A 10 -4.29 -9.03 -1.61
N ILE A 11 -4.88 -9.37 -0.46
CA ILE A 11 -5.32 -10.73 -0.15
C ILE A 11 -6.80 -10.83 -0.49
N VAL A 12 -7.12 -11.64 -1.48
CA VAL A 12 -8.46 -11.79 -2.05
C VAL A 12 -8.77 -13.27 -2.13
N ASP A 13 -9.82 -13.74 -1.43
CA ASP A 13 -10.20 -15.15 -1.32
C ASP A 13 -9.01 -16.09 -0.97
N GLY A 14 -8.13 -15.62 -0.09
CA GLY A 14 -6.94 -16.36 0.34
C GLY A 14 -5.79 -16.39 -0.67
N ARG A 15 -5.88 -15.63 -1.76
CA ARG A 15 -4.84 -15.49 -2.79
C ARG A 15 -4.27 -14.09 -2.83
N GLU A 16 -2.99 -13.99 -3.16
CA GLU A 16 -2.32 -12.72 -3.38
C GLU A 16 -2.59 -12.22 -4.81
N THR A 17 -2.91 -10.94 -4.94
CA THR A 17 -2.93 -10.27 -6.24
C THR A 17 -1.51 -10.02 -6.74
N ASP A 18 -1.40 -9.53 -7.97
CA ASP A 18 -0.14 -8.95 -8.46
C ASP A 18 0.35 -7.84 -7.53
N ARG A 19 1.68 -7.67 -7.53
CA ARG A 19 2.36 -6.60 -6.79
C ARG A 19 1.85 -5.23 -7.25
N THR A 20 1.49 -4.39 -6.30
CA THR A 20 1.01 -3.02 -6.54
C THR A 20 1.56 -2.06 -5.48
N GLU A 21 1.50 -0.78 -5.81
CA GLU A 21 1.75 0.32 -4.88
C GLU A 21 0.45 0.74 -4.21
N LEU A 22 0.53 1.08 -2.93
CA LEU A 22 -0.56 1.63 -2.13
C LEU A 22 -0.09 2.93 -1.48
N ARG A 23 -0.70 4.05 -1.88
CA ARG A 23 -0.45 5.36 -1.30
C ARG A 23 -1.51 5.69 -0.26
N VAL A 24 -1.10 5.95 0.98
CA VAL A 24 -1.97 6.26 2.11
C VAL A 24 -1.70 7.68 2.60
N LEU A 25 -2.74 8.50 2.61
CA LEU A 25 -2.76 9.80 3.25
C LEU A 25 -3.10 9.61 4.73
N VAL A 26 -2.11 9.80 5.59
CA VAL A 26 -2.19 9.59 7.03
C VAL A 26 -2.53 10.90 7.75
N THR A 27 -3.57 10.83 8.57
CA THR A 27 -4.00 11.90 9.45
C THR A 27 -3.92 11.42 10.90
N GLN A 28 -3.23 12.18 11.75
CA GLN A 28 -3.16 11.93 13.18
C GLN A 28 -4.24 12.77 13.87
N GLY A 29 -5.13 12.11 14.62
CA GLY A 29 -6.18 12.78 15.38
C GLY A 29 -6.59 11.96 16.59
N GLY A 30 -6.71 12.60 17.76
CA GLY A 30 -7.26 11.95 18.96
C GLY A 30 -6.46 10.77 19.54
N GLY A 31 -5.21 10.55 19.11
CA GLY A 31 -4.38 9.40 19.53
C GLY A 31 -4.45 8.20 18.59
N GLU A 32 -5.24 8.27 17.52
CA GLU A 32 -5.35 7.23 16.49
C GLU A 32 -4.79 7.73 15.15
N THR A 33 -4.19 6.81 14.39
CA THR A 33 -3.65 7.06 13.06
C THR A 33 -4.65 6.54 12.04
N HIS A 34 -5.35 7.45 11.35
CA HIS A 34 -6.27 7.09 10.29
C HIS A 34 -5.66 7.38 8.92
N GLY A 35 -5.84 6.46 7.98
CA GLY A 35 -5.41 6.59 6.60
C GLY A 35 -6.58 6.66 5.63
N SER A 36 -6.39 7.37 4.52
CA SER A 36 -7.29 7.32 3.37
C SER A 36 -6.49 7.28 2.08
N GLY A 37 -7.10 6.85 0.99
CA GLY A 37 -6.42 6.83 -0.29
C GLY A 37 -7.25 6.23 -1.41
N SER A 38 -6.56 5.91 -2.50
CA SER A 38 -7.14 5.16 -3.61
C SER A 38 -6.11 4.19 -4.20
N PHE A 39 -6.58 3.13 -4.83
CA PHE A 39 -5.75 2.18 -5.57
C PHE A 39 -6.45 1.75 -6.87
N ARG A 40 -5.66 1.26 -7.83
CA ARG A 40 -6.20 0.65 -9.05
C ARG A 40 -6.76 -0.72 -8.73
N VAL A 41 -8.01 -0.99 -9.11
CA VAL A 41 -8.69 -2.26 -8.83
C VAL A 41 -7.96 -3.39 -9.56
N PRO A 42 -7.34 -4.36 -8.85
CA PRO A 42 -6.75 -5.53 -9.47
C PRO A 42 -7.82 -6.36 -10.22
N PRO A 43 -7.49 -6.97 -11.37
CA PRO A 43 -8.44 -7.82 -12.09
C PRO A 43 -9.04 -8.94 -11.23
N ALA A 44 -8.24 -9.48 -10.30
CA ALA A 44 -8.67 -10.51 -9.36
C ALA A 44 -9.80 -10.06 -8.42
N MET A 45 -10.06 -8.76 -8.29
CA MET A 45 -11.13 -8.21 -7.46
C MET A 45 -12.42 -7.93 -8.23
N ILE A 46 -12.40 -8.00 -9.56
CA ILE A 46 -13.57 -7.70 -10.39
C ILE A 46 -14.61 -8.81 -10.20
N GLY A 47 -15.85 -8.41 -9.89
CA GLY A 47 -16.96 -9.34 -9.69
C GLY A 47 -17.04 -9.95 -8.29
N ILE A 48 -16.14 -9.59 -7.38
CA ILE A 48 -16.22 -9.98 -5.98
C ILE A 48 -17.15 -9.00 -5.26
N GLU A 49 -18.21 -9.52 -4.65
CA GLU A 49 -18.99 -8.78 -3.67
C GLU A 49 -18.14 -8.65 -2.40
N ALA A 50 -17.31 -7.61 -2.32
CA ALA A 50 -16.52 -7.34 -1.13
C ALA A 50 -17.45 -6.88 0.02
N ALA A 51 -18.03 -7.83 0.73
CA ALA A 51 -18.88 -7.57 1.90
C ALA A 51 -18.09 -7.14 3.15
N GLY A 52 -16.77 -7.02 3.05
CA GLY A 52 -15.88 -6.81 4.18
C GLY A 52 -14.60 -6.05 3.84
N PRO A 53 -13.80 -5.73 4.88
CA PRO A 53 -12.52 -5.05 4.71
C PRO A 53 -11.54 -5.89 3.88
N LEU A 54 -10.69 -5.22 3.13
CA LEU A 54 -9.61 -5.80 2.34
C LEU A 54 -8.31 -5.77 3.15
N THR A 55 -7.49 -6.79 2.98
CA THR A 55 -6.14 -6.81 3.54
C THR A 55 -5.13 -6.53 2.45
N PHE A 56 -4.28 -5.53 2.67
CA PHE A 56 -3.09 -5.27 1.88
C PHE A 56 -1.87 -5.75 2.66
N ARG A 57 -1.12 -6.70 2.10
CA ARG A 57 0.11 -7.22 2.70
C ARG A 57 1.31 -6.52 2.09
N CYS A 58 2.05 -5.79 2.91
CA CYS A 58 3.29 -5.11 2.54
C CYS A 58 4.40 -6.13 2.28
N MET A 59 5.41 -5.74 1.49
CA MET A 59 6.58 -6.59 1.17
C MET A 59 7.41 -7.00 2.40
N ASP A 60 7.31 -6.26 3.51
CA ASP A 60 7.96 -6.57 4.78
C ASP A 60 7.12 -7.47 5.70
N GLY A 61 5.93 -7.88 5.24
CA GLY A 61 5.00 -8.74 5.96
C GLY A 61 4.01 -8.01 6.86
N GLU A 62 4.11 -6.68 7.00
CA GLU A 62 3.08 -5.91 7.70
C GLU A 62 1.77 -5.88 6.90
N GLU A 63 0.64 -5.75 7.59
CA GLU A 63 -0.68 -5.76 6.95
C GLU A 63 -1.43 -4.47 7.24
N ILE A 64 -2.10 -3.96 6.21
CA ILE A 64 -2.98 -2.79 6.29
C ILE A 64 -4.39 -3.24 5.94
N THR A 65 -5.30 -3.06 6.90
CA THR A 65 -6.72 -3.36 6.68
C THR A 65 -7.43 -2.14 6.11
N LEU A 66 -8.17 -2.29 5.02
CA LEU A 66 -8.82 -1.21 4.29
C LEU A 66 -10.33 -1.47 4.20
N ALA A 67 -11.14 -0.45 4.49
CA ALA A 67 -12.56 -0.43 4.16
C ALA A 67 -12.77 0.36 2.87
N VAL A 68 -13.14 -0.31 1.79
CA VAL A 68 -13.50 0.35 0.53
C VAL A 68 -14.82 1.10 0.72
N ARG A 69 -14.83 2.36 0.30
CA ARG A 69 -15.99 3.25 0.38
C ARG A 69 -16.72 3.39 -0.95
N GLU A 70 -15.96 3.40 -2.03
CA GLU A 70 -16.48 3.64 -3.36
C GLU A 70 -15.58 2.99 -4.42
N PHE A 71 -16.21 2.42 -5.45
CA PHE A 71 -15.56 1.95 -6.66
C PHE A 71 -15.91 2.90 -7.81
N ASP A 72 -14.91 3.60 -8.33
CA ASP A 72 -15.01 4.32 -9.60
C ASP A 72 -14.65 3.36 -10.73
N MET A 73 -15.67 2.68 -11.24
CA MET A 73 -15.55 1.72 -12.34
C MET A 73 -15.20 2.40 -13.68
N THR A 74 -15.38 3.71 -13.79
CA THR A 74 -15.03 4.46 -15.02
C THR A 74 -13.52 4.57 -15.13
N ASN A 75 -12.84 4.83 -14.01
CA ASN A 75 -11.39 5.01 -13.95
C ASN A 75 -10.65 3.76 -13.42
N GLY A 76 -11.39 2.72 -13.01
CA GLY A 76 -10.82 1.49 -12.44
C GLY A 76 -10.16 1.72 -11.08
N LEU A 77 -10.72 2.62 -10.26
CA LEU A 77 -10.19 3.00 -8.95
C LEU A 77 -11.12 2.57 -7.82
N ALA A 78 -10.53 2.27 -6.66
CA ALA A 78 -11.23 2.09 -5.40
C ALA A 78 -10.74 3.09 -4.37
N TYR A 79 -11.66 3.77 -3.70
CA TYR A 79 -11.38 4.70 -2.60
C TYR A 79 -11.58 4.00 -1.27
N PHE A 80 -10.67 4.21 -0.32
CA PHE A 80 -10.68 3.51 0.96
C PHE A 80 -10.40 4.40 2.16
N LEU A 81 -10.78 3.89 3.33
CA LEU A 81 -10.25 4.31 4.64
C LEU A 81 -9.53 3.12 5.28
N THR A 82 -8.44 3.37 6.00
CA THR A 82 -7.78 2.31 6.78
C THR A 82 -8.61 1.99 8.03
N VAL A 83 -8.56 0.74 8.44
CA VAL A 83 -9.13 0.24 9.68
C VAL A 83 -7.97 0.01 10.64
N GLY A 84 -7.95 0.76 11.74
CA GLY A 84 -6.84 0.74 12.69
C GLY A 84 -5.61 1.51 12.22
N VAL A 85 -4.48 1.23 12.89
CA VAL A 85 -3.23 1.97 12.74
C VAL A 85 -2.56 1.64 11.41
N VAL A 86 -2.15 2.70 10.69
CA VAL A 86 -1.30 2.57 9.51
C VAL A 86 0.15 2.34 9.94
N PRO A 87 0.83 1.29 9.45
CA PRO A 87 2.22 1.06 9.80
C PRO A 87 3.14 2.19 9.34
N GLU A 88 4.34 2.26 9.92
CA GLU A 88 5.37 3.20 9.48
C GLU A 88 5.93 2.74 8.14
N ALA A 89 5.98 3.64 7.14
CA ALA A 89 6.61 3.30 5.87
C ALA A 89 8.11 3.09 6.10
N ARG A 90 8.59 1.85 5.97
CA ARG A 90 10.03 1.61 5.96
C ARG A 90 10.61 2.28 4.73
N LYS A 91 11.52 3.23 4.93
CA LYS A 91 12.41 3.67 3.86
C LYS A 91 13.17 2.44 3.41
N GLU A 92 12.89 1.94 2.20
CA GLU A 92 13.80 0.98 1.56
C GLU A 92 15.19 1.61 1.64
N ASN A 93 16.12 0.94 2.31
CA ASN A 93 17.53 1.29 2.22
C ASN A 93 17.92 1.01 0.77
N VAL A 94 17.78 2.03 -0.09
CA VAL A 94 18.41 2.04 -1.40
C VAL A 94 19.89 1.81 -1.13
N PRO A 95 20.50 0.69 -1.56
CA PRO A 95 21.92 0.49 -1.36
C PRO A 95 22.63 1.64 -2.07
N GLU A 96 23.34 2.46 -1.29
CA GLU A 96 24.22 3.50 -1.79
C GLU A 96 25.19 2.83 -2.77
N VAL A 97 25.03 3.12 -4.06
CA VAL A 97 25.92 2.61 -5.10
C VAL A 97 27.30 3.17 -4.79
N ARG A 98 28.15 2.37 -4.14
CA ARG A 98 29.59 2.66 -4.01
C ARG A 98 30.19 2.62 -5.41
N GLY A 99 30.16 3.77 -6.07
CA GLY A 99 30.86 4.03 -7.30
C GLY A 99 32.35 3.73 -7.10
N ALA A 100 32.85 2.81 -7.90
CA ALA A 100 34.24 2.42 -7.94
C ALA A 100 35.10 3.60 -8.43
N GLU A 101 35.97 4.14 -7.59
CA GLU A 101 37.11 4.94 -8.03
C GLU A 101 38.35 4.60 -7.20
N ALA A 102 38.92 3.42 -7.47
CA ALA A 102 40.22 3.02 -6.94
C ALA A 102 40.97 2.16 -7.97
N ALA A 103 41.36 2.76 -9.10
CA ALA A 103 42.45 2.24 -9.93
C ALA A 103 42.80 3.24 -11.06
N LYS A 104 43.52 4.31 -10.73
CA LYS A 104 44.49 4.93 -11.66
C LYS A 104 45.35 5.94 -10.91
N ARG A 105 46.49 5.46 -10.43
CA ARG A 105 47.77 6.18 -10.24
C ARG A 105 48.79 5.14 -9.82
N ALA A 106 49.21 4.36 -10.80
CA ALA A 106 50.58 3.83 -10.87
C ALA A 106 51.43 4.89 -11.57
#